data_AF-R7YZT5-F1
#
_entry.id   AF-R7YZT5-F1
#
_cell.length_a   1.000
_cell.length_b   1.000
_cell.length_c   1.000
_cell.angle_alpha   90.00
_cell.angle_beta   90.00
_cell.angle_gamma   90.00
#
_symmetry.space_group_name_H-M   'P 1'
#
loop_
_entity.id
_entity.type
_entity.pdbx_description
1 polymer ?
#
loop_
_entity_poly.entity_id
_entity_poly.type
_entity_poly.pdbx_seq_one_letter_code
_entity_poly.pdbx_strand_id
1 'polypeptide(L)'
;MDKADDQAHPYRNQSIRKDKADPESERQALMDEIDQKLEHYGIDKLLVREQESLLMEKPTKRNYRSLINYIWNEKPIVRSEMTFLNPADDFVILSKEQDSPFHVRIEKMLQKSGKDWPKRLFSTPEQRQKTQDSAIDLYSKTRINYLVQAIVTLVIIILLMTPICLLFYLDSNREVKIVVVLLFVSLFPATITILARPKNHEVFAATAA
;
A
#
# COMPACT_ATOMS: atom_id res chain seq x y z
N MET A 1 -37.74 -1.38 -47.74
CA MET A 1 -38.90 -1.56 -46.83
C MET A 1 -40.13 -1.14 -47.61
N ASP A 2 -41.14 -2.00 -47.64
CA ASP A 2 -42.33 -1.80 -48.48
C ASP A 2 -43.15 -0.60 -48.00
N LYS A 3 -43.48 0.30 -48.93
CA LYS A 3 -44.32 1.48 -48.70
C LYS A 3 -45.71 1.11 -48.13
N ALA A 4 -46.12 -0.16 -48.27
CA ALA A 4 -47.36 -0.70 -47.76
C ALA A 4 -47.40 -0.77 -46.22
N ASP A 5 -46.28 -1.10 -45.56
CA ASP A 5 -46.22 -1.22 -44.10
C ASP A 5 -46.23 0.14 -43.38
N ASP A 6 -45.70 1.19 -44.02
CA ASP A 6 -45.68 2.56 -43.49
C ASP A 6 -47.08 3.19 -43.42
N GLN A 7 -48.02 2.75 -44.26
CA GLN A 7 -49.40 3.26 -44.28
C GLN A 7 -50.31 2.56 -43.26
N ALA A 8 -50.06 1.28 -42.97
CA ALA A 8 -50.91 0.48 -42.09
C ALA A 8 -50.69 0.79 -40.60
N HIS A 9 -49.47 1.14 -40.20
CA HIS A 9 -49.12 1.38 -38.80
C HIS A 9 -48.15 2.57 -38.65
N PRO A 10 -48.61 3.82 -38.79
CA PRO A 10 -47.76 5.02 -38.83
C PRO A 10 -46.95 5.25 -37.54
N TYR A 11 -47.35 4.64 -36.42
CA TYR A 11 -46.69 4.76 -35.12
C TYR A 11 -45.65 3.66 -34.86
N ARG A 12 -45.59 2.62 -35.71
CA ARG A 12 -44.81 1.40 -35.44
C ARG A 12 -43.40 1.45 -36.03
N ASN A 13 -43.10 2.48 -36.83
CA ASN A 13 -41.85 2.64 -37.57
C ASN A 13 -41.02 3.87 -37.12
N GLN A 14 -40.89 4.12 -35.81
CA GLN A 14 -39.71 4.83 -35.30
C GLN A 14 -38.53 3.85 -35.25
N SER A 15 -38.14 3.37 -36.43
CA SER A 15 -36.98 2.48 -36.56
C SER A 15 -35.71 3.32 -36.48
N ILE A 16 -34.69 2.83 -35.76
CA ILE A 16 -33.36 3.44 -35.67
C ILE A 16 -32.79 3.80 -37.06
N ARG A 17 -33.19 3.06 -38.11
CA ARG A 17 -32.82 3.33 -39.51
C ARG A 17 -33.41 4.60 -40.08
N LYS A 18 -34.64 4.98 -39.70
CA LYS A 18 -35.31 6.20 -40.16
C LYS A 18 -34.70 7.42 -39.50
N ASP A 19 -34.45 7.35 -38.19
CA ASP A 19 -33.78 8.42 -37.45
C ASP A 19 -32.36 8.66 -37.97
N LYS A 20 -31.60 7.59 -38.25
CA LYS A 20 -30.25 7.70 -38.84
C LYS A 20 -30.21 8.25 -40.27
N ALA A 21 -31.32 8.20 -40.99
CA ALA A 21 -31.43 8.73 -42.36
C ALA A 21 -31.91 10.18 -42.38
N ASP A 22 -32.44 10.68 -41.25
CA ASP A 22 -32.94 12.03 -41.09
C ASP A 22 -31.86 12.91 -40.43
N PRO A 23 -31.24 13.85 -41.18
CA PRO A 23 -30.15 14.67 -40.67
C PRO A 23 -30.58 15.64 -39.54
N GLU A 24 -31.87 15.82 -39.30
CA GLU A 24 -32.42 16.75 -38.29
C GLU A 24 -33.15 16.00 -37.15
N SER A 25 -32.92 14.69 -37.00
CA SER A 25 -33.58 13.90 -35.95
C SER A 25 -33.16 14.36 -34.53
N GLU A 26 -34.10 14.96 -33.79
CA GLU A 26 -33.90 15.34 -32.38
C GLU A 26 -33.51 14.14 -31.50
N ARG A 27 -34.03 12.95 -31.82
CA ARG A 27 -33.69 11.72 -31.10
C ARG A 27 -32.22 11.33 -31.33
N GLN A 28 -31.70 11.50 -32.55
CA GLN A 28 -30.30 11.22 -32.83
C GLN A 28 -29.38 12.22 -32.12
N ALA A 29 -29.74 13.51 -32.12
CA ALA A 29 -29.02 14.53 -31.35
C ALA A 29 -29.01 14.22 -29.84
N LEU A 30 -30.14 13.79 -29.27
CA LEU A 30 -30.21 13.35 -27.87
C LEU A 30 -29.39 12.09 -27.59
N MET A 31 -29.37 11.13 -28.52
CA MET A 31 -28.54 9.92 -28.38
C MET A 31 -27.05 10.26 -28.44
N ASP A 32 -26.65 11.15 -29.35
CA ASP A 32 -25.28 11.64 -29.44
C ASP A 32 -24.88 12.42 -28.17
N GLU A 33 -25.80 13.22 -27.60
CA GLU A 33 -25.58 13.90 -26.32
C GLU A 33 -25.42 12.92 -25.15
N ILE A 34 -26.23 11.85 -25.11
CA ILE A 34 -26.12 10.79 -24.11
C ILE A 34 -24.80 10.05 -24.26
N ASP A 35 -24.40 9.68 -25.48
CA ASP A 35 -23.13 8.99 -25.76
C ASP A 35 -21.95 9.86 -25.35
N GLN A 36 -21.97 11.16 -25.68
CA GLN A 36 -20.92 12.10 -25.29
C GLN A 36 -20.84 12.29 -23.77
N LYS A 37 -21.99 12.34 -23.08
CA LYS A 37 -22.03 12.39 -21.62
C LYS A 37 -21.57 11.07 -20.99
N LEU A 38 -21.93 9.92 -21.55
CA LEU A 38 -21.52 8.61 -21.05
C LEU A 38 -20.02 8.36 -21.24
N GLU A 39 -19.45 8.77 -22.38
CA GLU A 39 -18.01 8.75 -22.62
C GLU A 39 -17.29 9.64 -21.60
N HIS A 40 -17.78 10.87 -21.42
CA HIS A 40 -17.18 11.84 -20.51
C HIS A 40 -17.25 11.45 -19.03
N TYR A 41 -18.38 10.90 -18.58
CA TYR A 41 -18.62 10.60 -17.15
C TYR A 41 -18.45 9.12 -16.80
N GLY A 42 -19.01 8.23 -17.60
CA GLY A 42 -19.22 6.83 -17.24
C GLY A 42 -18.06 5.91 -17.64
N ILE A 43 -17.51 6.08 -18.83
CA ILE A 43 -16.44 5.19 -19.31
C ILE A 43 -15.09 5.72 -18.84
N ASP A 44 -14.64 6.89 -19.27
CA ASP A 44 -13.27 7.28 -18.99
C ASP A 44 -13.07 7.70 -17.53
N LYS A 45 -13.91 8.61 -17.02
CA LYS A 45 -13.66 9.19 -15.70
C LYS A 45 -14.03 8.27 -14.54
N LEU A 46 -15.09 7.48 -14.68
CA LEU A 46 -15.52 6.58 -13.62
C LEU A 46 -14.70 5.30 -13.64
N LEU A 47 -14.46 4.66 -14.80
CA LEU A 47 -13.63 3.46 -14.84
C LEU A 47 -12.19 3.72 -14.43
N VAL A 48 -11.59 4.85 -14.84
CA VAL A 48 -10.23 5.20 -14.39
C VAL A 48 -10.20 5.38 -12.88
N ARG A 49 -11.20 6.03 -12.28
CA ARG A 49 -11.28 6.19 -10.82
C ARG A 49 -11.50 4.88 -10.08
N GLU A 50 -12.37 4.01 -10.61
CA GLU A 50 -12.59 2.68 -10.05
C GLU A 50 -11.33 1.82 -10.16
N GLN A 51 -10.64 1.87 -11.30
CA GLN A 51 -9.36 1.21 -11.48
C GLN A 51 -8.32 1.75 -10.49
N GLU A 52 -8.20 3.07 -10.34
CA GLU A 52 -7.31 3.70 -9.36
C GLU A 52 -7.67 3.31 -7.92
N SER A 53 -8.95 3.26 -7.59
CA SER A 53 -9.48 2.84 -6.27
C SER A 53 -9.14 1.37 -5.99
N LEU A 54 -9.34 0.49 -6.97
CA LEU A 54 -8.99 -0.93 -6.88
C LEU A 54 -7.48 -1.17 -6.79
N LEU A 55 -6.67 -0.26 -7.36
CA LEU A 55 -5.21 -0.29 -7.25
C LEU A 55 -4.71 0.20 -5.88
N MET A 56 -5.56 0.86 -5.08
CA MET A 56 -5.16 1.29 -3.74
C MET A 56 -5.00 0.09 -2.82
N GLU A 57 -3.91 0.08 -2.07
CA GLU A 57 -3.63 -1.01 -1.13
C GLU A 57 -4.52 -0.90 0.11
N LYS A 58 -4.99 -2.05 0.60
CA LYS A 58 -5.73 -2.12 1.88
C LYS A 58 -4.82 -1.80 3.07
N PRO A 59 -5.35 -1.17 4.14
CA PRO A 59 -4.60 -0.87 5.36
C PRO A 59 -4.11 -2.12 6.05
N THR A 60 -2.85 -2.08 6.46
CA THR A 60 -2.35 -3.03 7.47
C THR A 60 -3.17 -2.88 8.76
N LYS A 61 -3.48 -4.01 9.43
CA LYS A 61 -4.24 -4.07 10.71
C LYS A 61 -3.79 -3.05 11.76
N ARG A 62 -2.50 -2.71 11.76
CA ARG A 62 -1.90 -1.69 12.63
C ARG A 62 -2.45 -0.28 12.33
N ASN A 63 -2.41 0.17 11.08
CA ASN A 63 -2.83 1.52 10.70
C ASN A 63 -4.32 1.70 10.97
N TYR A 64 -5.12 0.69 10.64
CA TYR A 64 -6.52 0.63 11.00
C TYR A 64 -6.70 0.77 12.53
N ARG A 65 -6.01 -0.04 13.34
CA ARG A 65 -6.10 0.07 14.81
C ARG A 65 -5.63 1.43 15.34
N SER A 66 -4.60 2.03 14.74
CA SER A 66 -4.12 3.35 15.12
C SER A 66 -5.18 4.42 14.89
N LEU A 67 -5.89 4.35 13.76
CA LEU A 67 -7.02 5.23 13.45
C LEU A 67 -8.19 5.02 14.42
N ILE A 68 -8.57 3.77 14.69
CA ILE A 68 -9.62 3.45 15.65
C ILE A 68 -9.27 3.97 17.06
N ASN A 69 -8.03 3.76 17.52
CA ASN A 69 -7.57 4.26 18.80
C ASN A 69 -7.62 5.80 18.85
N TYR A 70 -7.20 6.48 17.78
CA TYR A 70 -7.28 7.93 17.68
C TYR A 70 -8.73 8.42 17.78
N ILE A 71 -9.64 7.84 16.97
CA ILE A 71 -11.06 8.20 17.00
C ILE A 71 -11.68 7.92 18.37
N TRP A 72 -11.29 6.84 19.03
CA TRP A 72 -11.79 6.49 20.35
C TRP A 72 -11.32 7.45 21.45
N ASN A 73 -10.09 7.93 21.35
CA ASN A 73 -9.48 8.83 22.33
C ASN A 73 -9.96 10.27 22.16
N GLU A 74 -9.87 10.80 20.93
CA GLU A 74 -10.25 12.19 20.61
C GLU A 74 -11.76 12.37 20.47
N LYS A 75 -12.50 11.28 20.18
CA LYS A 75 -13.95 11.28 19.95
C LYS A 75 -14.43 12.39 19.00
N PRO A 76 -13.83 12.53 17.81
CA PRO A 76 -14.22 13.58 16.87
C PRO A 76 -15.60 13.34 16.22
N ILE A 77 -16.16 12.14 16.37
CA ILE A 77 -17.37 11.69 15.67
C ILE A 77 -18.41 11.22 16.69
N VAL A 78 -19.69 11.48 16.40
CA VAL A 78 -20.82 11.06 17.23
C VAL A 78 -20.97 9.54 17.18
N ARG A 79 -21.31 8.91 18.32
CA ARG A 79 -21.43 7.45 18.44
C ARG A 79 -22.38 6.81 17.43
N SER A 80 -23.47 7.49 17.08
CA SER A 80 -24.45 7.01 16.10
C SER A 80 -23.87 6.81 14.70
N GLU A 81 -22.81 7.55 14.37
CA GLU A 81 -22.17 7.52 13.06
C GLU A 81 -20.95 6.60 13.04
N MET A 82 -20.50 6.02 14.16
CA MET A 82 -19.30 5.18 14.20
C MET A 82 -19.42 3.85 13.43
N THR A 83 -20.61 3.50 12.94
CA THR A 83 -20.87 2.22 12.24
C THR A 83 -19.98 2.04 11.00
N PHE A 84 -19.60 3.13 10.31
CA PHE A 84 -18.71 3.04 9.13
C PHE A 84 -17.29 2.59 9.49
N LEU A 85 -16.89 2.63 10.77
CA LEU A 85 -15.56 2.23 11.21
C LEU A 85 -15.42 0.70 11.35
N ASN A 86 -16.52 -0.05 11.41
CA ASN A 86 -16.50 -1.50 11.64
C ASN A 86 -15.86 -2.31 10.49
N PRO A 87 -16.24 -2.11 9.21
CA PRO A 87 -15.65 -2.86 8.11
C PRO A 87 -14.23 -2.35 7.84
N ALA A 88 -13.22 -3.12 8.24
CA ALA A 88 -11.82 -2.81 7.92
C ALA A 88 -11.54 -2.88 6.40
N ASP A 89 -12.40 -3.55 5.63
CA ASP A 89 -12.29 -3.72 4.19
C ASP A 89 -12.64 -2.47 3.38
N ASP A 90 -13.36 -1.51 3.96
CA ASP A 90 -13.79 -0.28 3.29
C ASP A 90 -12.71 0.81 3.31
N PHE A 91 -11.59 0.55 3.99
CA PHE A 91 -10.49 1.48 4.11
C PHE A 91 -9.44 1.23 3.03
N VAL A 92 -8.86 2.31 2.53
CA VAL A 92 -7.74 2.31 1.58
C VAL A 92 -6.60 3.16 2.10
N ILE A 93 -5.36 2.77 1.80
CA ILE A 93 -4.18 3.55 2.17
C ILE A 93 -3.88 4.57 1.06
N LEU A 94 -3.83 5.84 1.42
CA LEU A 94 -3.41 6.92 0.50
C LEU A 94 -1.88 7.02 0.36
N SER A 95 -1.14 6.54 1.36
CA SER A 95 0.33 6.52 1.35
C SER A 95 0.89 5.25 0.70
N LYS A 96 1.76 5.41 -0.30
CA LYS A 96 2.48 4.31 -0.97
C LYS A 96 3.44 3.53 -0.05
N GLU A 97 3.75 4.05 1.12
CA GLU A 97 4.69 3.45 2.07
C GLU A 97 3.95 2.74 3.21
N GLN A 98 3.80 1.43 3.10
CA GLN A 98 3.42 0.59 4.24
C GLN A 98 4.63 0.28 5.12
N ASP A 99 4.45 0.39 6.44
CA ASP A 99 5.50 0.03 7.41
C ASP A 99 5.85 -1.46 7.26
N SER A 100 7.13 -1.78 7.04
CA SER A 100 7.61 -3.17 7.07
C SER A 100 7.27 -3.81 8.44
N PRO A 101 6.87 -5.09 8.49
CA PRO A 101 6.65 -5.81 9.74
C PRO A 101 7.84 -5.74 10.72
N PHE A 102 9.05 -5.58 10.18
CA PHE A 102 10.26 -5.38 10.98
C PHE A 102 10.30 -4.01 11.65
N HIS A 103 9.95 -2.93 10.93
CA HIS A 103 9.81 -1.60 11.50
C HIS A 103 8.77 -1.60 12.63
N VAL A 104 7.62 -2.25 12.41
CA VAL A 104 6.57 -2.40 13.42
C VAL A 104 7.09 -3.14 14.67
N ARG A 105 7.91 -4.19 14.49
CA ARG A 105 8.45 -4.97 15.60
C ARG A 105 9.48 -4.17 16.41
N ILE A 106 10.35 -3.43 15.73
CA ILE A 106 11.30 -2.52 16.39
C ILE A 106 10.56 -1.44 17.15
N GLU A 107 9.55 -0.83 16.55
CA GLU A 107 8.78 0.23 17.20
C GLU A 107 8.02 -0.29 18.42
N LYS A 108 7.42 -1.49 18.34
CA LYS A 108 6.83 -2.15 19.52
C LYS A 108 7.85 -2.46 20.60
N MET A 109 9.05 -2.91 20.22
CA MET A 109 10.14 -3.15 21.16
C MET A 109 10.58 -1.85 21.83
N LEU A 110 10.60 -0.77 21.06
CA LEU A 110 10.97 0.57 21.50
C LEU A 110 9.93 1.15 22.48
N GLN A 111 8.63 1.01 22.15
CA GLN A 111 7.51 1.39 23.02
C GLN A 111 7.50 0.56 24.31
N LYS A 112 7.77 -0.75 24.22
CA LYS A 112 7.86 -1.64 25.39
C LYS A 112 9.06 -1.34 26.29
N SER A 113 10.10 -0.67 25.77
CA SER A 113 11.29 -0.32 26.56
C SER A 113 10.97 0.64 27.71
N GLY A 114 9.81 1.31 27.71
CA GLY A 114 9.28 2.06 28.85
C GLY A 114 10.11 3.27 29.26
N LYS A 115 11.12 3.65 28.46
CA LYS A 115 12.02 4.77 28.72
C LYS A 115 11.75 5.89 27.72
N ASP A 116 12.01 7.13 28.12
CA ASP A 116 11.81 8.32 27.28
C ASP A 116 12.95 8.57 26.27
N TRP A 117 14.08 7.87 26.41
CA TRP A 117 15.24 8.01 25.51
C TRP A 117 14.90 7.73 24.03
N PRO A 118 14.11 6.70 23.65
CA PRO A 118 13.70 6.52 22.26
C PRO A 118 12.83 7.65 21.75
N LYS A 119 11.90 8.18 22.57
CA LYS A 119 11.11 9.34 22.16
C LYS A 119 12.02 10.53 21.84
N ARG A 120 13.11 10.73 22.61
CA ARG A 120 14.11 11.80 22.38
C ARG A 120 14.96 11.59 21.15
N LEU A 121 15.31 10.37 20.81
CA LEU A 121 16.17 10.08 19.67
C LEU A 121 15.38 10.03 18.34
N PHE A 122 14.15 9.50 18.37
CA PHE A 122 13.38 9.19 17.16
C PHE A 122 12.24 10.16 16.84
N SER A 123 11.89 11.08 17.74
CA SER A 123 10.97 12.18 17.40
C SER A 123 11.74 13.47 17.13
N THR A 124 11.46 14.13 16.01
CA THR A 124 12.00 15.45 15.69
C THR A 124 11.36 16.52 16.57
N PRO A 125 12.07 17.60 16.91
CA PRO A 125 11.49 18.74 17.65
C PRO A 125 10.29 19.33 16.90
N GLU A 126 10.31 19.34 15.57
CA GLU A 126 9.19 19.79 14.73
C GLU A 126 7.94 18.88 14.86
N GLN A 127 8.09 17.54 14.90
CA GLN A 127 6.95 16.65 15.10
C GLN A 127 6.40 16.71 16.53
N ARG A 128 7.23 17.04 17.52
CA ARG A 128 6.80 17.28 18.91
C ARG A 128 6.03 18.59 19.06
N GLN A 129 6.28 19.57 18.20
CA GLN A 129 5.50 20.82 18.19
C GLN A 129 4.15 20.66 17.50
N LYS A 130 4.01 19.68 16.58
CA LYS A 130 2.75 19.41 15.87
C LYS A 130 1.65 18.82 16.76
N THR A 131 2.00 18.30 17.93
CA THR A 131 1.02 17.70 18.84
C THR A 131 1.40 17.98 20.29
N GLN A 132 0.52 18.64 21.04
CA GLN A 132 0.67 18.85 22.49
C GLN A 132 0.08 17.70 23.32
N ASP A 133 -0.65 16.78 22.68
CA ASP A 133 -1.25 15.64 23.36
C ASP A 133 -0.25 14.50 23.60
N SER A 134 -0.18 14.07 24.86
CA SER A 134 0.64 12.96 25.32
C SER A 134 0.22 11.59 24.77
N ALA A 135 -1.01 11.48 24.24
CA ALA A 135 -1.53 10.23 23.69
C ALA A 135 -1.10 9.95 22.24
N ILE A 136 -0.49 10.93 21.55
CA ILE A 136 -0.14 10.84 20.13
C ILE A 136 1.38 10.89 19.98
N ASP A 137 2.00 9.71 19.85
CA ASP A 137 3.43 9.60 19.61
C ASP A 137 3.74 9.61 18.10
N LEU A 138 4.22 10.75 17.60
CA LEU A 138 4.71 10.89 16.23
C LEU A 138 6.21 10.53 16.16
N TYR A 139 6.51 9.37 15.59
CA TYR A 139 7.89 8.96 15.30
C TYR A 139 8.33 9.41 13.91
N SER A 140 9.59 9.83 13.77
CA SER A 140 10.19 10.16 12.47
C SER A 140 10.53 8.86 11.73
N LYS A 141 9.79 8.58 10.64
CA LYS A 141 10.04 7.43 9.77
C LYS A 141 11.48 7.39 9.27
N THR A 142 12.06 8.54 8.92
CA THR A 142 13.43 8.66 8.40
C THR A 142 14.48 8.19 9.40
N ARG A 143 14.38 8.59 10.67
CA ARG A 143 15.35 8.19 11.71
C ARG A 143 15.22 6.72 12.08
N ILE A 144 13.99 6.20 12.13
CA ILE A 144 13.76 4.77 12.32
C ILE A 144 14.37 3.98 11.16
N ASN A 145 14.24 4.47 9.92
CA ASN A 145 14.81 3.81 8.76
C ASN A 145 16.35 3.76 8.85
N TYR A 146 17.02 4.85 9.21
CA TYR A 146 18.46 4.83 9.43
C TYR A 146 18.90 3.86 10.53
N LEU A 147 18.16 3.77 11.64
CA LEU A 147 18.47 2.80 12.69
C LEU A 147 18.29 1.36 12.20
N VAL A 148 17.19 1.08 11.50
CA VAL A 148 16.94 -0.24 10.91
C VAL A 148 18.08 -0.60 9.96
N GLN A 149 18.46 0.33 9.09
CA GLN A 149 19.57 0.14 8.16
C GLN A 149 20.88 -0.08 8.92
N ALA A 150 21.16 0.66 9.98
CA ALA A 150 22.36 0.47 10.81
C ALA A 150 22.38 -0.92 11.49
N ILE A 151 21.25 -1.38 12.04
CA ILE A 151 21.12 -2.72 12.64
C ILE A 151 21.34 -3.80 11.58
N VAL A 152 20.72 -3.66 10.40
CA VAL A 152 20.87 -4.63 9.32
C VAL A 152 22.33 -4.69 8.85
N THR A 153 22.97 -3.55 8.64
CA THR A 153 24.39 -3.48 8.26
C THR A 153 25.29 -4.12 9.33
N LEU A 154 25.01 -3.88 10.62
CA LEU A 154 25.75 -4.50 11.72
C LEU A 154 25.59 -6.02 11.76
N VAL A 155 24.37 -6.52 11.54
CA VAL A 155 24.10 -7.96 11.45
C VAL A 155 24.87 -8.59 10.29
N ILE A 156 24.90 -7.92 9.12
CA ILE A 156 25.67 -8.36 7.96
C ILE A 156 27.16 -8.44 8.28
N ILE A 157 27.74 -7.42 8.95
CA ILE A 157 29.15 -7.42 9.35
C ILE A 157 29.46 -8.59 10.29
N ILE A 158 28.62 -8.80 11.32
CA ILE A 158 28.80 -9.91 12.26
C ILE A 158 28.70 -11.25 11.53
N LEU A 159 27.73 -11.40 10.63
CA LEU A 159 27.52 -12.62 9.87
C LEU A 159 28.71 -12.93 8.94
N LEU A 160 29.38 -11.90 8.42
CA LEU A 160 30.57 -12.03 7.59
C LEU A 160 31.84 -12.34 8.41
N MET A 161 31.98 -11.72 9.58
CA MET A 161 33.15 -11.87 10.45
C MET A 161 33.14 -13.19 11.23
N THR A 162 31.97 -13.63 11.68
CA THR A 162 31.80 -14.87 12.46
C THR A 162 32.43 -16.12 11.81
N PRO A 163 32.17 -16.45 10.53
CA PRO A 163 32.79 -17.62 9.90
C PRO A 163 34.31 -17.50 9.76
N ILE A 164 34.83 -16.29 9.54
CA ILE A 164 36.28 -16.04 9.46
C ILE A 164 36.94 -16.31 10.82
N CYS A 165 36.37 -15.76 11.90
CA CYS A 165 36.84 -15.98 13.25
C CYS A 165 36.73 -17.47 13.65
N LEU A 166 35.59 -18.11 13.38
CA LEU A 166 35.40 -19.53 13.67
C LEU A 166 36.42 -20.40 12.93
N LEU A 167 36.70 -20.12 11.67
CA LEU A 167 37.63 -20.94 10.88
C LEU A 167 39.08 -20.83 11.37
N PHE A 168 39.44 -19.67 11.94
CA PHE A 168 40.75 -19.40 12.53
C PHE A 168 40.94 -20.03 13.91
N TYR A 169 39.93 -19.94 14.79
CA TYR A 169 40.03 -20.44 16.17
C TYR A 169 39.69 -21.93 16.32
N LEU A 170 38.96 -22.51 15.37
CA LEU A 170 38.52 -23.89 15.47
C LEU A 170 39.61 -24.85 14.98
N ASP A 171 40.35 -25.45 15.92
CA ASP A 171 41.20 -26.62 15.68
C ASP A 171 40.34 -27.88 15.59
N SER A 172 39.61 -28.01 14.48
CA SER A 172 38.79 -29.19 14.17
C SER A 172 39.09 -29.74 12.78
N ASN A 173 38.60 -30.95 12.53
CA ASN A 173 38.74 -31.66 11.26
C ASN A 173 38.25 -30.81 10.08
N ARG A 174 38.90 -31.00 8.93
CA ARG A 174 38.61 -30.28 7.66
C ARG A 174 37.13 -30.33 7.29
N GLU A 175 36.46 -31.44 7.55
CA GLU A 175 35.03 -31.64 7.26
C GLU A 175 34.15 -30.67 8.04
N VAL A 176 34.43 -30.44 9.32
CA VAL A 176 33.66 -29.50 10.17
C VAL A 176 33.81 -28.07 9.66
N LYS A 177 35.02 -27.68 9.21
CA LYS A 177 35.26 -26.36 8.64
C LYS A 177 34.45 -26.14 7.35
N ILE A 178 34.37 -27.15 6.49
CA ILE A 178 33.58 -27.09 5.25
C ILE A 178 32.08 -26.93 5.57
N VAL A 179 31.55 -27.68 6.54
CA VAL A 179 30.14 -27.59 6.94
C VAL A 179 29.81 -26.21 7.51
N VAL A 180 30.68 -25.64 8.35
CA VAL A 180 30.49 -24.28 8.91
C VAL A 180 30.47 -23.24 7.79
N VAL A 181 31.41 -23.29 6.85
CA VAL A 181 31.43 -22.35 5.72
C VAL A 181 30.18 -22.48 4.87
N LEU A 182 29.75 -23.69 4.52
CA LEU A 182 28.53 -23.92 3.74
C LEU A 182 27.29 -23.33 4.42
N LEU A 183 27.16 -23.52 5.75
CA LEU A 183 26.06 -22.97 6.52
C LEU A 183 26.05 -21.44 6.44
N PHE A 184 27.16 -20.77 6.76
CA PHE A 184 27.22 -19.30 6.74
C PHE A 184 27.05 -18.71 5.33
N VAL A 185 27.58 -19.38 4.30
CA VAL A 185 27.38 -19.01 2.89
C VAL A 185 25.91 -19.12 2.48
N SER A 186 25.16 -20.11 2.97
CA SER A 186 23.71 -20.20 2.72
C SER A 186 22.89 -19.20 3.54
N LEU A 187 23.34 -18.90 4.77
CA LEU A 187 22.62 -18.03 5.69
C LEU A 187 22.73 -16.57 5.26
N PHE A 188 23.87 -16.17 4.68
CA PHE A 188 24.11 -14.83 4.17
C PHE A 188 23.04 -14.34 3.17
N PRO A 189 22.82 -14.99 2.02
CA PRO A 189 21.78 -14.57 1.09
C PRO A 189 20.38 -14.69 1.70
N ALA A 190 20.11 -15.71 2.52
CA ALA A 190 18.82 -15.85 3.20
C ALA A 190 18.52 -14.65 4.12
N THR A 191 19.49 -14.20 4.91
CA THR A 191 19.33 -13.02 5.76
C THR A 191 19.15 -11.75 4.96
N ILE A 192 19.86 -11.58 3.84
CA ILE A 192 19.68 -10.44 2.94
C ILE A 192 18.26 -10.46 2.36
N THR A 193 17.77 -11.59 1.87
CA THR A 193 16.40 -11.69 1.33
C THR A 193 15.34 -11.36 2.39
N ILE A 194 15.52 -11.80 3.63
CA ILE A 194 14.55 -11.59 4.71
C ILE A 194 14.61 -10.14 5.24
N LEU A 195 15.81 -9.59 5.46
CA LEU A 195 16.03 -8.29 6.10
C LEU A 195 15.98 -7.13 5.12
N ALA A 196 16.56 -7.30 3.93
CA ALA A 196 16.62 -6.24 2.93
C ALA A 196 15.28 -6.07 2.19
N ARG A 197 14.30 -6.98 2.39
CA ARG A 197 13.00 -7.06 1.69
C ARG A 197 13.01 -6.22 0.42
N PRO A 198 13.54 -6.73 -0.71
CA PRO A 198 13.34 -6.04 -1.96
C PRO A 198 11.84 -5.79 -2.09
N LYS A 199 11.45 -4.53 -2.32
CA LYS A 199 10.11 -4.23 -2.80
C LYS A 199 9.93 -5.08 -4.04
N ASN A 200 9.19 -6.18 -3.93
CA ASN A 200 9.13 -7.19 -4.98
C ASN A 200 8.77 -6.55 -6.35
N HIS A 201 7.97 -5.49 -6.34
CA HIS A 201 7.62 -4.70 -7.52
C HIS A 201 8.80 -3.95 -8.18
N GLU A 202 9.82 -3.50 -7.44
CA GLU A 202 11.01 -2.83 -8.02
C GLU A 202 11.98 -3.85 -8.64
N VAL A 203 12.10 -5.05 -8.08
CA VAL A 203 12.94 -6.12 -8.64
C VAL A 203 12.31 -6.73 -9.89
N PHE A 204 10.99 -6.93 -9.91
CA PHE A 204 10.30 -7.36 -11.14
C PHE A 204 10.36 -6.29 -12.23
N ALA A 205 10.23 -5.00 -11.89
CA ALA A 205 10.40 -3.92 -12.87
C ALA A 205 11.85 -3.82 -13.39
N ALA A 206 12.85 -3.96 -12.53
CA ALA A 206 14.26 -3.92 -12.92
C ALA A 206 14.72 -5.16 -13.71
N THR A 207 14.03 -6.30 -13.58
CA THR A 207 14.32 -7.53 -14.34
C THR A 207 13.55 -7.60 -15.66
N ALA A 208 12.48 -6.81 -15.82
CA ALA A 208 11.67 -6.74 -17.03
C ALA A 208 12.09 -5.62 -18.01
N ALA A 209 13.02 -4.74 -17.60
CA ALA A 209 13.58 -3.66 -18.40
C ALA A 209 14.86 -4.06 -19.14
#